data_AF-A0AAN9FGX2-F1
#
_entry.id   AF-A0AAN9FGX2-F1
#
_cell.length_a   1.000
_cell.length_b   1.000
_cell.length_c   1.000
_cell.angle_alpha   90.00
_cell.angle_beta   90.00
_cell.angle_gamma   90.00
#
_symmetry.space_group_name_H-M   'P 1'
#
loop_
_entity.id
_entity.type
_entity.pdbx_description
1 polymer ?
#
loop_
_entity_poly.entity_id
_entity_poly.type
_entity_poly.pdbx_seq_one_letter_code
_entity_poly.pdbx_strand_id
1 'polypeptide(L)'
;MMKKNSSYAWEEFHSDLLLEIVKHLHSAEDYVRCRAVCKSWNLKLPKTPNHIRGPWLVLPLNHDTIKDEKDFYLRLPELRNTMRL
;
A
#
# COMPACT_ATOMS: atom_id res chain seq x y z
N MET A 1 -21.28 0.44 -35.58
CA MET A 1 -21.58 0.59 -34.14
C MET A 1 -21.00 -0.60 -33.40
N MET A 2 -19.83 -0.46 -32.77
CA MET A 2 -19.29 -1.54 -31.95
C MET A 2 -19.94 -1.48 -30.58
N LYS A 3 -20.82 -2.46 -30.28
CA LYS A 3 -21.20 -2.74 -28.89
C LYS A 3 -19.94 -3.19 -28.17
N LYS A 4 -19.35 -2.30 -27.37
CA LYS A 4 -18.33 -2.68 -26.39
C LYS A 4 -19.03 -3.61 -25.40
N ASN A 5 -18.83 -4.92 -25.57
CA ASN A 5 -19.32 -5.90 -24.63
C ASN A 5 -18.59 -5.71 -23.30
N SER A 6 -19.37 -5.43 -22.26
CA SER A 6 -19.10 -5.66 -20.85
C SER A 6 -17.80 -5.03 -20.33
N SER A 7 -17.85 -3.72 -20.05
CA SER A 7 -16.96 -3.13 -19.04
C SER A 7 -17.28 -3.83 -17.71
N TYR A 8 -16.27 -4.51 -17.15
CA TYR A 8 -16.41 -5.38 -16.00
C TYR A 8 -17.12 -4.65 -14.86
N ALA A 9 -18.21 -5.22 -14.33
CA ALA A 9 -19.06 -4.63 -13.29
C ALA A 9 -18.27 -4.06 -12.09
N TRP A 10 -17.07 -4.59 -11.84
CA TRP A 10 -16.16 -4.13 -10.81
C TRP A 10 -15.54 -2.75 -11.09
N GLU A 11 -15.28 -2.35 -12.34
CA GLU A 11 -14.71 -1.03 -12.64
C GLU A 11 -15.68 0.13 -12.33
N GLU A 12 -16.97 -0.11 -12.52
CA GLU A 12 -18.09 0.82 -12.28
C GLU A 12 -18.53 0.86 -10.82
N PHE A 13 -17.94 0.03 -9.95
CA PHE A 13 -18.29 -0.04 -8.54
C PHE A 13 -18.12 1.33 -7.85
N HIS A 14 -19.15 1.74 -7.09
CA HIS A 14 -19.22 3.06 -6.49
C HIS A 14 -18.08 3.26 -5.48
N SER A 15 -17.38 4.40 -5.57
CA SER A 15 -16.22 4.70 -4.72
C SER A 15 -16.57 4.65 -3.23
N ASP A 16 -17.75 5.14 -2.88
CA ASP A 16 -18.15 5.29 -1.48
C ASP A 16 -18.40 3.94 -0.82
N LEU A 17 -19.05 3.01 -1.55
CA LEU A 17 -19.24 1.64 -1.09
C LEU A 17 -17.90 0.92 -0.99
N LEU A 18 -16.99 1.16 -1.93
CA LEU A 18 -15.66 0.56 -1.91
C LEU A 18 -14.87 1.02 -0.68
N LEU A 19 -14.91 2.33 -0.41
CA LEU A 19 -14.29 2.94 0.76
C LEU A 19 -14.90 2.40 2.05
N GLU A 20 -16.21 2.18 2.10
CA GLU A 20 -16.86 1.60 3.27
C GLU A 20 -16.43 0.16 3.50
N ILE A 21 -16.41 -0.69 2.46
CA ILE A 21 -15.94 -2.08 2.57
C ILE A 21 -14.51 -2.12 3.11
N VAL A 22 -13.60 -1.30 2.56
CA VAL A 22 -12.20 -1.36 2.99
C VAL A 22 -11.97 -0.85 4.40
N LYS A 23 -12.85 -0.02 4.98
CA LYS A 23 -12.73 0.39 6.40
C LYS A 23 -12.86 -0.79 7.36
N HIS A 24 -13.56 -1.84 6.94
CA HIS A 24 -13.76 -3.06 7.72
C HIS A 24 -12.66 -4.11 7.45
N LEU A 25 -11.68 -3.82 6.59
CA LEU A 25 -10.52 -4.68 6.37
C LEU A 25 -9.41 -4.37 7.38
N HIS A 26 -9.21 -5.24 8.36
CA HIS A 26 -8.15 -5.06 9.36
C HIS A 26 -6.79 -5.61 8.91
N SER A 27 -6.77 -6.52 7.92
CA SER A 27 -5.56 -7.12 7.39
C SER A 27 -4.96 -6.27 6.27
N ALA A 28 -3.68 -5.91 6.42
CA ALA A 28 -2.92 -5.21 5.37
C ALA A 28 -2.86 -6.04 4.08
N GLU A 29 -2.75 -7.36 4.20
CA GLU A 29 -2.70 -8.25 3.05
C GLU A 29 -4.00 -8.22 2.25
N ASP A 30 -5.14 -8.28 2.95
CA ASP A 30 -6.45 -8.26 2.30
C ASP A 30 -6.75 -6.90 1.67
N TYR A 31 -6.29 -5.81 2.28
CA TYR A 31 -6.36 -4.48 1.69
C TYR A 31 -5.56 -4.39 0.39
N VAL A 32 -4.34 -4.95 0.36
CA VAL A 32 -3.50 -4.98 -0.85
C VAL A 32 -4.15 -5.83 -1.94
N ARG A 33 -4.69 -7.01 -1.59
CA ARG A 33 -5.44 -7.87 -2.53
C ARG A 33 -6.67 -7.15 -3.09
N CYS A 34 -7.42 -6.43 -2.26
CA CYS A 34 -8.55 -5.61 -2.67
C CYS A 34 -8.12 -4.54 -3.70
N ARG A 35 -7.01 -3.83 -3.45
CA ARG A 35 -6.46 -2.85 -4.41
C ARG A 35 -5.93 -3.47 -5.71
N ALA A 36 -5.76 -4.78 -5.78
CA ALA A 36 -5.24 -5.48 -6.96
C ALA A 36 -6.34 -6.04 -7.89
N VAL A 37 -7.63 -5.94 -7.51
CA VAL A 37 -8.76 -6.48 -8.29
C VAL A 37 -8.83 -5.87 -9.69
N CYS A 38 -8.76 -4.54 -9.79
CA CYS A 38 -8.70 -3.84 -11.07
C CYS A 38 -8.03 -2.45 -10.91
N LYS A 39 -7.66 -1.83 -12.03
CA LYS A 39 -7.01 -0.52 -12.04
C LYS A 39 -7.90 0.57 -11.41
N SER A 40 -9.21 0.52 -11.65
CA SER A 40 -10.19 1.46 -11.07
C SER A 40 -10.17 1.42 -9.54
N TRP A 41 -10.16 0.23 -8.94
CA TRP A 41 -10.11 0.06 -7.49
C TRP A 41 -8.79 0.56 -6.91
N ASN A 42 -7.68 0.26 -7.57
CA ASN A 42 -6.36 0.73 -7.14
C ASN A 42 -6.27 2.26 -7.04
N LEU A 43 -6.90 2.96 -8.00
CA LEU A 43 -6.95 4.42 -8.10
C LEU A 43 -7.94 5.05 -7.11
N LYS A 44 -9.09 4.41 -6.88
CA LYS A 44 -10.13 4.89 -5.95
C LYS A 44 -9.73 4.74 -4.47
N LEU A 45 -8.92 3.73 -4.15
CA LEU A 45 -8.53 3.41 -2.79
C LEU A 45 -7.25 4.14 -2.34
N PRO A 46 -7.20 4.65 -1.09
CA PRO A 46 -6.02 5.34 -0.58
C PRO A 46 -4.79 4.41 -0.53
N LYS A 47 -3.60 4.96 -0.77
CA LYS A 47 -2.36 4.18 -0.73
C LYS A 47 -2.03 3.67 0.68
N THR A 48 -2.37 4.47 1.68
CA THR A 48 -2.11 4.22 3.10
C THR A 48 -3.43 4.35 3.87
N PRO A 49 -4.12 3.24 4.18
CA PRO A 49 -5.34 3.28 4.98
C PRO A 49 -5.02 3.64 6.44
N ASN A 50 -5.76 4.59 7.01
CA ASN A 50 -5.52 5.08 8.38
C ASN A 50 -5.76 4.02 9.48
N HIS A 51 -6.61 3.02 9.20
CA HIS A 51 -7.01 2.00 10.17
C HIS A 51 -6.08 0.77 10.17
N ILE A 52 -5.28 0.58 9.12
CA ILE A 52 -4.28 -0.49 9.05
C ILE A 52 -2.94 0.11 9.40
N ARG A 53 -2.51 -0.10 10.65
CA ARG A 53 -1.18 0.32 11.08
C ARG A 53 -0.16 -0.64 10.48
N GLY A 54 0.59 -0.16 9.49
CA GLY A 54 1.80 -0.84 9.02
C GLY A 54 2.88 -0.85 10.11
N PRO A 55 3.90 -1.72 9.98
CA PRO A 55 5.06 -1.63 10.86
C PRO A 55 5.64 -0.22 10.76
N TRP A 56 5.80 0.45 11.91
CA TRP A 56 6.49 1.73 11.95
C TRP A 56 7.94 1.49 11.57
N LEU A 57 8.30 1.90 10.35
CA LEU A 57 9.69 1.92 9.91
C LEU A 57 10.42 2.98 10.75
N VAL A 58 11.10 2.54 11.80
CA VAL A 58 12.04 3.38 12.53
C VAL A 58 13.31 3.44 11.70
N LEU A 59 13.57 4.60 11.09
CA LEU A 59 14.85 4.87 10.46
C LEU A 59 15.88 5.12 11.58
N PRO A 60 16.96 4.33 11.70
CA PRO A 60 18.00 4.63 12.66
C PRO A 60 18.66 5.95 12.22
N LEU A 61 18.36 7.03 12.96
CA LEU A 61 18.91 8.36 12.70
C LEU A 61 20.39 8.45 13.07
N ASN A 62 20.92 7.54 13.89
CA ASN A 62 22.32 7.48 14.27
C ASN A 62 22.74 6.02 14.50
N HIS A 63 23.87 5.64 13.92
CA HIS A 63 24.37 4.26 13.89
C HIS A 63 25.06 3.81 15.19
N ASP A 64 25.16 4.69 16.19
CA ASP A 64 26.13 4.53 17.29
C ASP A 64 25.52 4.12 18.64
N THR A 65 24.20 4.04 18.79
CA THR A 65 23.58 3.90 20.12
C THR A 65 22.73 2.67 20.37
N ILE A 66 22.57 1.73 19.44
CA ILE A 66 21.60 0.64 19.64
C ILE A 66 22.31 -0.69 19.90
N LYS A 67 22.50 -0.99 21.19
CA LYS A 67 22.83 -2.31 21.73
C LYS A 67 21.56 -2.91 22.34
N ASP A 68 20.67 -3.48 21.52
CA ASP A 68 19.70 -4.44 22.03
C ASP A 68 19.19 -5.35 20.92
N GLU A 69 19.18 -6.66 21.20
CA GLU A 69 19.02 -7.77 20.24
C GLU A 69 17.58 -8.02 19.76
N LYS A 70 16.66 -7.04 19.88
CA LYS A 70 15.23 -7.23 19.55
C LYS A 70 14.63 -6.26 18.54
N ASP A 71 15.45 -5.48 17.86
CA ASP A 71 14.96 -4.59 16.82
C ASP A 71 15.16 -5.25 15.43
N PHE A 72 14.05 -5.53 14.76
CA PHE A 72 14.06 -6.04 13.39
C PHE A 72 14.35 -4.89 12.42
N TYR A 73 15.64 -4.66 12.13
CA TYR A 73 16.06 -3.69 11.12
C TYR A 73 15.85 -4.25 9.72
N LEU A 74 15.01 -3.57 8.92
CA LEU A 74 15.04 -3.74 7.47
C LEU A 74 16.30 -3.03 6.95
N ARG A 75 17.29 -3.82 6.52
CA ARG A 75 18.48 -3.31 5.85
C ARG A 75 18.06 -2.69 4.53
N LEU A 76 17.92 -1.36 4.47
CA LEU A 76 17.62 -0.67 3.23
C LEU A 76 18.78 -0.89 2.25
N PRO A 77 18.51 -1.19 0.97
CA PRO A 77 19.57 -1.27 -0.02
C PRO A 77 20.26 0.09 -0.13
N GLU A 78 21.58 0.08 0.00
CA GLU A 78 22.46 1.25 -0.15
C GLU A 78 22.06 2.03 -1.39
N LEU A 79 21.54 3.25 -1.19
CA LEU A 79 21.16 4.14 -2.27
C LEU A 79 22.45 4.61 -2.93
N ARG A 80 22.86 3.92 -4.00
CA ARG A 80 23.98 4.35 -4.84
C ARG A 80 23.56 5.67 -5.48
N ASN A 81 23.92 6.79 -4.85
CA ASN A 81 23.79 8.11 -5.44
C ASN A 81 24.65 8.16 -6.70
N THR A 82 24.07 7.82 -7.85
CA THR A 82 24.65 8.09 -9.16
C THR A 82 24.29 9.51 -9.57
N MET A 83 24.77 10.50 -8.84
CA MET A 83 24.96 11.83 -9.42
C MET A 83 26.45 11.93 -9.76
N ARG A 84 26.77 11.54 -11.00
CA ARG A 84 27.99 11.98 -11.66
C ARG A 84 27.75 13.44 -12.07
N LEU A 85 28.43 14.36 -11.40
CA LEU A 85 28.81 15.65 -11.98
C LEU A 85 30.22 15.50 -12.55
#